data_AF-A0A1V0PZB8-F1
#
_entry.id   AF-A0A1V0PZB8-F1
#
_cell.length_a   1.000
_cell.length_b   1.000
_cell.length_c   1.000
_cell.angle_alpha   90.00
_cell.angle_beta   90.00
_cell.angle_gamma   90.00
#
_symmetry.space_group_name_H-M   'P 1'
#
loop_
_entity.id
_entity.type
_entity.pdbx_description
1 polymer ?
#
loop_
_entity_poly.entity_id
_entity_poly.type
_entity_poly.pdbx_seq_one_letter_code
_entity_poly.pdbx_strand_id
1 'polypeptide(L)'
;MIVWLAGWTRRKDAIFRAVTDAAGGGTRLAVIGLSFRGFPETRARTEAALAVAKRQPKGWLGRRLKRALIGAQYNWSRRYFTRHRDAVAMCWNGLTGSRRAFMEGARDAGAGRLYAELAPFPGRVTLDPAGVNAKNGLPRVGQFYLDWAANNPDDAGQDWRALGAG
;
A
#
# COMPACT_ATOMS: atom_id res chain seq x y z
N MET A 1 -10.72 1.94 -11.76
CA MET A 1 -11.23 0.91 -10.82
C MET A 1 -10.24 0.68 -9.67
N ILE A 2 -10.65 0.52 -8.41
CA ILE A 2 -9.72 0.12 -7.32
C ILE A 2 -9.61 -1.40 -7.22
N VAL A 3 -8.39 -1.94 -7.16
CA VAL A 3 -8.11 -3.36 -6.95
C VAL A 3 -7.39 -3.54 -5.63
N TRP A 4 -8.04 -4.19 -4.65
CA TRP A 4 -7.50 -4.29 -3.31
C TRP A 4 -7.19 -5.71 -2.88
N LEU A 5 -6.08 -5.87 -2.16
CA LEU A 5 -5.73 -7.12 -1.53
C LEU A 5 -6.41 -7.22 -0.15
N ALA A 6 -7.06 -8.36 0.12
CA ALA A 6 -7.76 -8.62 1.37
C ALA A 6 -6.94 -8.24 2.63
N GLY A 7 -7.57 -7.52 3.55
CA GLY A 7 -7.00 -6.98 4.77
C GLY A 7 -6.84 -7.99 5.91
N TRP A 8 -7.38 -9.20 5.75
CA TRP A 8 -7.38 -10.33 6.72
C TRP A 8 -8.21 -10.10 7.99
N THR A 9 -8.85 -8.95 8.12
CA THR A 9 -9.86 -8.69 9.16
C THR A 9 -11.09 -8.05 8.53
N ARG A 10 -12.27 -8.29 9.13
CA ARG A 10 -13.53 -7.70 8.66
C ARG A 10 -13.48 -6.17 8.62
N ARG A 11 -12.86 -5.55 9.64
CA ARG A 11 -12.69 -4.09 9.71
C ARG A 11 -11.90 -3.53 8.53
N LYS A 12 -10.79 -4.16 8.15
CA LYS A 12 -9.95 -3.70 7.03
C LYS A 12 -10.65 -3.89 5.69
N ASP A 13 -11.31 -5.03 5.51
CA ASP A 13 -12.10 -5.28 4.31
C ASP A 13 -13.30 -4.31 4.19
N ALA A 14 -13.93 -3.92 5.32
CA ALA A 14 -14.98 -2.91 5.33
C ALA A 14 -14.48 -1.52 4.93
N ILE A 15 -13.29 -1.12 5.42
CA ILE A 15 -12.64 0.13 4.99
C ILE A 15 -12.37 0.11 3.48
N PHE A 16 -11.86 -1.00 2.94
CA PHE A 16 -11.63 -1.10 1.50
C PHE A 16 -12.90 -1.02 0.68
N ARG A 17 -13.98 -1.68 1.12
CA ARG A 17 -15.28 -1.54 0.47
C ARG A 17 -15.76 -0.10 0.48
N ALA A 18 -15.73 0.58 1.62
CA ALA A 18 -16.14 1.98 1.71
C ALA A 18 -15.33 2.89 0.75
N VAL A 19 -14.02 2.69 0.66
CA VAL A 19 -13.16 3.44 -0.29
C VAL A 19 -13.49 3.09 -1.73
N THR A 20 -13.72 1.81 -2.06
CA THR A 20 -14.04 1.41 -3.42
C THR A 20 -15.42 1.86 -3.84
N ASP A 21 -16.41 1.82 -2.94
CA ASP A 21 -17.78 2.25 -3.20
C ASP A 21 -17.80 3.76 -3.50
N ALA A 22 -17.07 4.56 -2.71
CA ALA A 22 -16.88 5.99 -2.97
C ALA A 22 -16.14 6.28 -4.30
N ALA A 23 -15.35 5.33 -4.80
CA ALA A 23 -14.60 5.44 -6.06
C ALA A 23 -15.32 4.81 -7.27
N GLY A 24 -16.61 4.45 -7.16
CA GLY A 24 -17.40 3.86 -8.24
C GLY A 24 -17.20 2.35 -8.43
N GLY A 25 -16.66 1.66 -7.42
CA GLY A 25 -16.52 0.21 -7.36
C GLY A 25 -15.07 -0.28 -7.38
N GLY A 26 -14.91 -1.60 -7.20
CA GLY A 26 -13.60 -2.23 -7.27
C GLY A 26 -13.60 -3.74 -7.21
N THR A 27 -12.41 -4.31 -7.34
CA THR A 27 -12.18 -5.76 -7.32
C THR A 27 -11.40 -6.18 -6.08
N ARG A 28 -11.98 -7.11 -5.32
CA ARG A 28 -11.30 -7.78 -4.20
C ARG A 28 -10.41 -8.91 -4.70
N LEU A 29 -9.14 -8.88 -4.32
CA LEU A 29 -8.23 -10.01 -4.44
C LEU A 29 -8.08 -10.70 -3.08
N ALA A 30 -8.50 -11.96 -3.00
CA ALA A 30 -8.26 -12.78 -1.81
C ALA A 30 -6.77 -13.13 -1.66
N VAL A 31 -6.11 -13.41 -2.80
CA VAL A 31 -4.69 -13.75 -2.89
C VAL A 31 -4.08 -13.05 -4.11
N ILE A 32 -2.76 -12.86 -4.08
CA ILE A 32 -2.00 -12.40 -5.25
C ILE A 32 -1.73 -13.64 -6.12
N GLY A 33 -2.06 -13.56 -7.41
CA GLY A 33 -1.75 -14.63 -8.35
C GLY A 33 -0.24 -14.83 -8.53
N LEU A 34 0.12 -15.87 -9.27
CA LEU A 34 1.52 -16.23 -9.52
C LEU A 34 1.81 -16.19 -11.02
N SER A 35 2.99 -15.70 -11.38
CA SER A 35 3.50 -15.77 -12.75
C SER A 35 5.01 -16.02 -12.71
N PHE A 36 5.44 -17.09 -13.38
CA PHE A 36 6.84 -17.52 -13.34
C PHE A 36 7.71 -16.87 -14.42
N ARG A 37 7.09 -16.22 -15.42
CA ARG A 37 7.84 -15.43 -16.40
C ARG A 37 8.31 -14.13 -15.73
N GLY A 38 9.62 -13.93 -15.64
CA GLY A 38 10.21 -12.73 -15.04
C GLY A 38 10.08 -11.47 -15.89
N PHE A 39 10.25 -10.33 -15.24
CA PHE A 39 10.64 -9.03 -15.80
C PHE A 39 12.08 -8.66 -15.37
N PRO A 40 12.73 -7.67 -16.01
CA PRO A 40 14.05 -7.19 -15.60
C PRO A 40 14.13 -6.80 -14.11
N GLU A 41 13.08 -6.21 -13.55
CA GLU A 41 13.06 -5.71 -12.17
C GLU A 41 12.75 -6.80 -11.12
N THR A 42 12.35 -8.00 -11.55
CA THR A 42 11.87 -9.09 -10.66
C THR A 42 12.81 -9.33 -9.50
N ARG A 43 14.11 -9.47 -9.79
CA ARG A 43 15.13 -9.77 -8.78
C ARG A 43 15.22 -8.62 -7.76
N ALA A 44 15.36 -7.39 -8.24
CA ALA A 44 15.50 -6.21 -7.38
C ALA A 44 14.26 -6.00 -6.50
N ARG A 45 13.05 -6.12 -7.05
CA ARG A 45 11.79 -5.98 -6.29
C ARG A 45 11.61 -7.09 -5.25
N THR A 46 11.98 -8.31 -5.59
CA THR A 46 11.90 -9.45 -4.68
C THR A 46 12.83 -9.29 -3.49
N GLU A 47 14.09 -8.90 -3.72
CA GLU A 47 15.04 -8.65 -2.62
C GLU A 47 14.57 -7.49 -1.74
N ALA A 48 14.12 -6.38 -2.34
CA ALA A 48 13.61 -5.24 -1.60
C ALA A 48 12.38 -5.59 -0.75
N ALA A 49 11.50 -6.48 -1.23
CA ALA A 49 10.35 -6.98 -0.48
C ALA A 49 10.73 -7.95 0.64
N LEU A 50 11.74 -8.80 0.42
CA LEU A 50 12.26 -9.71 1.42
C LEU A 50 12.98 -8.99 2.56
N ALA A 51 13.78 -7.97 2.27
CA ALA A 51 14.57 -7.24 3.26
C ALA A 51 13.71 -6.64 4.39
N VAL A 52 12.48 -6.25 4.07
CA VAL A 52 11.53 -5.62 5.01
C VAL A 52 10.42 -6.59 5.46
N ALA A 53 10.51 -7.88 5.14
CA ALA A 53 9.45 -8.82 5.49
C ALA A 53 9.45 -9.13 6.98
N LYS A 54 8.29 -8.94 7.64
CA LYS A 54 8.13 -9.12 9.10
C LYS A 54 8.59 -10.48 9.64
N ARG A 55 8.36 -11.57 8.89
CA ARG A 55 8.76 -12.92 9.27
C ARG A 55 9.83 -13.44 8.32
N GLN A 56 11.09 -13.50 8.75
CA GLN A 56 12.15 -14.08 7.93
C GLN A 56 12.11 -15.62 8.02
N PRO A 57 12.22 -16.34 6.90
CA PRO A 57 12.29 -17.79 6.92
C PRO A 57 13.60 -18.24 7.57
N LYS A 58 13.53 -19.30 8.40
CA LYS A 58 14.70 -19.96 8.98
C LYS A 58 15.28 -20.92 7.93
N GLY A 59 16.57 -20.78 7.62
CA GLY A 59 17.28 -21.65 6.68
C GLY A 59 17.21 -21.26 5.20
N TRP A 60 18.12 -21.83 4.41
CA TRP A 60 18.35 -21.46 3.00
C TRP A 60 17.18 -21.86 2.09
N LEU A 61 16.59 -23.03 2.30
CA LEU A 61 15.49 -23.54 1.47
C LEU A 61 14.23 -22.69 1.63
N GLY A 62 13.86 -22.37 2.87
CA GLY A 62 12.72 -21.49 3.16
C GLY A 62 12.92 -20.09 2.58
N ARG A 63 14.16 -19.57 2.60
CA ARG A 63 14.49 -18.28 1.95
C ARG A 63 14.33 -18.34 0.44
N ARG A 64 14.79 -19.42 -0.20
CA ARG A 64 14.61 -19.63 -1.66
C ARG A 64 13.15 -19.75 -2.05
N LEU A 65 12.35 -20.53 -1.31
CA LEU A 65 10.93 -20.68 -1.59
C LEU A 65 10.18 -19.36 -1.43
N LYS A 66 10.45 -18.62 -0.34
CA LYS A 66 9.83 -17.31 -0.11
C LYS A 66 10.23 -16.29 -1.19
N ARG A 67 11.49 -16.31 -1.63
CA ARG A 67 11.98 -15.49 -2.75
C ARG A 67 11.22 -15.82 -4.03
N ALA A 68 11.10 -17.10 -4.38
CA ALA A 68 10.38 -17.55 -5.57
C ALA A 68 8.90 -17.12 -5.51
N LEU A 69 8.24 -17.29 -4.37
CA LEU A 69 6.86 -16.87 -4.16
C LEU A 69 6.67 -15.35 -4.37
N ILE A 70 7.49 -14.54 -3.69
CA ILE A 70 7.41 -13.06 -3.79
C ILE A 70 7.70 -12.61 -5.22
N GLY A 71 8.69 -13.21 -5.89
CA GLY A 71 8.99 -12.92 -7.29
C GLY A 71 7.83 -13.26 -8.22
N ALA A 72 7.21 -14.42 -8.04
CA ALA A 72 6.05 -14.83 -8.81
C ALA A 72 4.83 -13.92 -8.58
N GLN A 73 4.63 -13.45 -7.35
CA GLN A 73 3.58 -12.48 -7.00
C GLN A 73 3.81 -11.10 -7.61
N TYR A 74 5.06 -10.60 -7.58
CA TYR A 74 5.43 -9.37 -8.28
C TYR A 74 5.15 -9.49 -9.78
N ASN A 75 5.61 -10.58 -10.39
CA ASN A 75 5.45 -10.84 -11.82
C ASN A 75 3.99 -10.93 -12.26
N TRP A 76 3.13 -11.53 -11.43
CA TRP A 76 1.70 -11.57 -11.70
C TRP A 76 1.09 -10.17 -11.58
N SER A 77 1.40 -9.45 -10.49
CA SER A 77 0.87 -8.12 -10.23
C SER A 77 1.25 -7.14 -11.33
N ARG A 78 2.53 -7.13 -11.75
CA ARG A 78 3.00 -6.33 -12.88
C ARG A 78 2.18 -6.59 -14.14
N ARG A 79 1.98 -7.85 -14.51
CA ARG A 79 1.16 -8.22 -15.68
C ARG A 79 -0.30 -7.81 -15.54
N TYR A 80 -0.88 -8.01 -14.37
CA TYR A 80 -2.25 -7.64 -14.08
C TYR A 80 -2.43 -6.14 -14.33
N PHE A 81 -1.62 -5.31 -13.69
CA PHE A 81 -1.70 -3.85 -13.84
C PHE A 81 -1.26 -3.34 -15.21
N THR A 82 -0.38 -4.04 -15.94
CA THR A 82 -0.10 -3.72 -17.36
C THR A 82 -1.36 -3.86 -18.22
N ARG A 83 -2.25 -4.82 -17.90
CA ARG A 83 -3.53 -5.02 -18.60
C ARG A 83 -4.66 -4.13 -18.10
N HIS A 84 -4.51 -3.57 -16.90
CA HIS A 84 -5.49 -2.72 -16.22
C HIS A 84 -4.81 -1.42 -15.76
N ARG A 85 -4.37 -0.59 -16.72
CA ARG A 85 -3.53 0.59 -16.41
C ARG A 85 -4.28 1.69 -15.66
N ASP A 86 -5.60 1.75 -15.83
CA ASP A 86 -6.53 2.65 -15.13
C ASP A 86 -6.88 2.15 -13.72
N ALA A 87 -6.38 0.96 -13.33
CA ALA A 87 -6.60 0.44 -12.00
C ALA A 87 -5.69 1.10 -10.96
N VAL A 88 -6.20 1.19 -9.73
CA VAL A 88 -5.44 1.63 -8.55
C VAL A 88 -5.25 0.44 -7.63
N ALA A 89 -3.99 0.09 -7.35
CA ALA A 89 -3.66 -0.95 -6.40
C ALA A 89 -3.82 -0.45 -4.96
N MET A 90 -4.59 -1.17 -4.14
CA MET A 90 -4.79 -0.82 -2.73
C MET A 90 -4.42 -1.96 -1.78
N CYS A 91 -3.77 -1.63 -0.65
CA CYS A 91 -3.37 -2.61 0.36
C CYS A 91 -3.35 -2.03 1.78
N TRP A 92 -3.69 -2.86 2.77
CA TRP A 92 -3.44 -2.54 4.17
C TRP A 92 -1.97 -2.78 4.45
N ASN A 93 -1.22 -1.73 4.78
CA ASN A 93 0.23 -1.80 4.89
C ASN A 93 0.87 -2.43 3.63
N GLY A 94 1.17 -1.62 2.62
CA GLY A 94 1.75 -2.09 1.35
C GLY A 94 3.27 -2.23 1.35
N LEU A 95 3.93 -2.17 2.51
CA LEU A 95 5.38 -1.94 2.59
C LEU A 95 6.21 -3.18 2.81
N THR A 96 5.61 -4.36 3.03
CA THR A 96 6.35 -5.58 3.40
C THR A 96 5.95 -6.83 2.61
N GLY A 97 6.92 -7.71 2.35
CA GLY A 97 6.70 -9.05 1.78
C GLY A 97 5.84 -9.05 0.51
N SER A 98 4.87 -9.96 0.45
CA SER A 98 3.94 -10.12 -0.67
C SER A 98 3.13 -8.86 -0.99
N ARG A 99 2.71 -8.09 0.02
CA ARG A 99 1.99 -6.83 -0.21
C ARG A 99 2.87 -5.82 -0.92
N ARG A 100 4.15 -5.75 -0.55
CA ARG A 100 5.11 -4.91 -1.27
C ARG A 100 5.29 -5.37 -2.70
N ALA A 101 5.38 -6.68 -2.95
CA ALA A 101 5.48 -7.21 -4.31
C ALA A 101 4.26 -6.81 -5.18
N PHE A 102 3.06 -6.85 -4.61
CA PHE A 102 1.84 -6.38 -5.27
C PHE A 102 1.89 -4.89 -5.60
N MET A 103 2.23 -4.06 -4.61
CA MET A 103 2.28 -2.60 -4.79
C MET A 103 3.41 -2.17 -5.76
N GLU A 104 4.58 -2.80 -5.73
CA GLU A 104 5.67 -2.49 -6.67
C GLU A 104 5.34 -3.01 -8.07
N GLY A 105 4.63 -4.14 -8.20
CA GLY A 105 4.12 -4.61 -9.49
C GLY A 105 3.17 -3.61 -10.12
N ALA A 106 2.27 -3.02 -9.33
CA ALA A 106 1.40 -1.93 -9.79
C ALA A 106 2.18 -0.68 -10.19
N ARG A 107 3.11 -0.24 -9.32
CA ARG A 107 3.99 0.92 -9.57
C ARG A 107 4.69 0.79 -10.92
N ASP A 108 5.39 -0.32 -11.12
CA ASP A 108 6.22 -0.47 -12.30
C ASP A 108 5.35 -0.66 -13.56
N ALA A 109 4.09 -1.12 -13.42
CA ALA A 109 3.12 -1.16 -14.52
C ALA A 109 2.58 0.23 -14.90
N GLY A 110 2.89 1.28 -14.12
CA GLY A 110 2.34 2.62 -14.29
C GLY A 110 0.95 2.81 -13.68
N ALA A 111 0.47 1.85 -12.90
CA ALA A 111 -0.84 1.93 -12.23
C ALA A 111 -0.76 2.81 -10.96
N GLY A 112 -1.90 3.42 -10.61
CA GLY A 112 -2.05 4.15 -9.37
C GLY A 112 -1.89 3.25 -8.14
N ARG A 113 -1.54 3.83 -7.01
CA ARG A 113 -1.38 3.11 -5.74
C ARG A 113 -2.06 3.87 -4.62
N LEU A 114 -2.63 3.14 -3.67
CA LEU A 114 -3.20 3.68 -2.45
C LEU A 114 -2.84 2.80 -1.26
N TYR A 115 -2.12 3.36 -0.30
CA TYR A 115 -1.72 2.66 0.91
C TYR A 115 -2.66 3.04 2.05
N ALA A 116 -3.19 2.02 2.74
CA ALA A 116 -4.02 2.22 3.93
C ALA A 116 -3.28 1.77 5.21
N GLU A 117 -3.41 2.53 6.28
CA GLU A 117 -2.94 2.18 7.63
C GLU A 117 -3.79 2.87 8.69
N LEU A 118 -3.70 2.44 9.95
CA LEU A 118 -4.22 3.23 11.06
C LEU A 118 -3.61 4.63 11.06
N ALA A 119 -4.47 5.64 11.22
CA ALA A 119 -4.01 7.00 11.42
C ALA A 119 -3.56 7.21 12.89
N PRO A 120 -2.80 8.29 13.17
CA PRO A 120 -2.47 8.67 14.54
C PRO A 120 -3.70 8.95 15.41
N PHE A 121 -4.80 9.44 14.81
CA PHE A 121 -6.04 9.70 15.53
C PHE A 121 -6.89 8.42 15.72
N PRO A 122 -7.45 8.20 16.92
CA PRO A 122 -8.33 7.08 17.22
C PRO A 122 -9.47 6.92 16.20
N GLY A 123 -9.71 5.67 15.79
CA GLY A 123 -10.80 5.36 14.86
C GLY A 123 -10.57 5.83 13.40
N ARG A 124 -9.47 6.52 13.10
CA ARG A 124 -9.18 7.05 11.77
C ARG A 124 -8.21 6.16 10.98
N VAL A 125 -8.20 6.37 9.66
CA VAL A 125 -7.37 5.64 8.68
C VAL A 125 -6.66 6.66 7.82
N THR A 126 -5.38 6.42 7.56
CA THR A 126 -4.61 7.19 6.58
C THR A 126 -4.70 6.50 5.23
N LEU A 127 -4.99 7.26 4.19
CA LEU A 127 -4.94 6.85 2.79
C LEU A 127 -3.93 7.73 2.08
N ASP A 128 -2.89 7.16 1.50
CA ASP A 128 -1.79 7.92 0.89
C ASP A 128 -1.23 7.19 -0.34
N PRO A 129 -1.04 7.86 -1.49
CA PRO A 129 -0.57 7.24 -2.72
C PRO A 129 0.93 6.94 -2.76
N ALA A 130 1.73 7.62 -1.93
CA ALA A 130 3.18 7.44 -1.83
C ALA A 130 3.54 6.30 -0.87
N GLY A 131 2.87 6.19 0.28
CA GLY A 131 3.14 5.18 1.29
C GLY A 131 2.48 5.49 2.64
N VAL A 132 2.86 4.77 3.70
CA VAL A 132 2.33 4.99 5.06
C VAL A 132 3.46 5.13 6.07
N ASN A 133 3.15 5.66 7.26
CA ASN A 133 4.11 5.96 8.32
C ASN A 133 5.26 6.85 7.79
N ALA A 134 6.52 6.54 8.11
CA ALA A 134 7.68 7.29 7.63
C ALA A 134 7.85 7.35 6.10
N LYS A 135 7.10 6.54 5.33
CA LYS A 135 7.12 6.53 3.86
C LYS A 135 5.90 7.20 3.22
N ASN A 136 5.08 7.89 4.00
CA ASN A 136 3.97 8.70 3.48
C ASN A 136 4.49 9.92 2.69
N GLY A 137 3.60 10.58 1.95
CA GLY A 137 3.91 11.76 1.13
C GLY A 137 3.95 13.08 1.90
N LEU A 138 3.78 13.05 3.23
CA LEU A 138 3.75 14.26 4.04
C LEU A 138 5.15 14.90 4.20
N PRO A 139 5.28 16.23 4.14
CA PRO A 139 6.53 16.93 4.42
C PRO A 139 7.11 16.60 5.79
N ARG A 140 8.45 16.56 5.88
CA ARG A 140 9.18 16.22 7.10
C ARG A 140 9.64 17.43 7.91
N VAL A 141 9.50 18.62 7.33
CA VAL A 141 9.94 19.88 7.94
C VAL A 141 8.72 20.54 8.59
N GLY A 142 8.81 20.81 9.89
CA GLY A 142 7.72 21.46 10.64
C GLY A 142 7.31 22.80 10.03
N GLN A 143 8.29 23.56 9.52
CA GLN A 143 8.08 24.86 8.91
C GLN A 143 7.06 24.83 7.77
N PHE A 144 7.03 23.75 6.97
CA PHE A 144 6.04 23.60 5.91
C PHE A 144 4.60 23.75 6.44
N TYR A 145 4.30 23.13 7.59
CA TYR A 145 2.96 23.16 8.16
C TYR A 145 2.65 24.51 8.82
N LEU A 146 3.65 25.17 9.38
CA LEU A 146 3.51 26.53 9.94
C LEU A 146 3.22 27.53 8.82
N ASP A 147 3.99 27.47 7.73
CA ASP A 147 3.79 28.31 6.55
C ASP A 147 2.44 28.02 5.89
N TRP A 148 2.08 26.74 5.77
CA TRP A 148 0.77 26.35 5.24
C TRP A 148 -0.37 26.91 6.11
N ALA A 149 -0.30 26.77 7.43
CA ALA A 149 -1.33 27.29 8.33
C ALA A 149 -1.42 28.83 8.30
N ALA A 150 -0.29 29.53 8.22
CA ALA A 150 -0.26 30.99 8.10
C ALA A 150 -0.90 31.48 6.80
N ASN A 151 -0.76 30.71 5.71
CA ASN A 151 -1.33 31.04 4.41
C ASN A 151 -2.79 30.55 4.22
N ASN A 152 -3.31 29.73 5.13
CA ASN A 152 -4.67 29.17 5.06
C ASN A 152 -5.37 29.35 6.42
N PRO A 153 -5.64 30.60 6.85
CA PRO A 153 -6.15 30.88 8.19
C PRO A 153 -7.54 30.27 8.45
N ASP A 154 -8.37 30.15 7.41
CA ASP A 154 -9.70 29.53 7.50
C ASP A 154 -9.63 28.01 7.77
N ASP A 155 -8.50 27.37 7.42
CA ASP A 155 -8.25 25.96 7.66
C ASP A 155 -7.50 25.70 8.98
N ALA A 156 -7.11 26.74 9.72
CA ALA A 156 -6.34 26.67 10.96
C ALA A 156 -7.20 26.33 12.21
N GLY A 157 -8.33 25.63 12.00
CA GLY A 157 -9.26 25.24 13.05
C GLY A 157 -8.63 24.36 14.14
N GLN A 158 -9.21 24.39 15.35
CA GLN A 158 -8.73 23.61 16.49
C GLN A 158 -9.47 22.28 16.69
N ASP A 159 -10.44 21.95 15.82
CA ASP A 159 -11.30 20.77 15.95
C ASP A 159 -10.53 19.44 16.00
N TRP A 160 -9.33 19.41 15.42
CA TRP A 160 -8.45 18.25 15.49
C TRP A 160 -8.04 17.90 16.93
N ARG A 161 -8.06 18.85 17.88
CA ARG A 161 -7.79 18.58 19.30
C ARG A 161 -8.86 17.67 19.90
N ALA A 162 -10.13 17.86 19.53
CA ALA A 162 -11.21 16.99 19.93
C ALA A 162 -11.07 15.58 19.32
N LEU A 163 -10.51 15.48 18.11
CA LEU A 163 -10.24 14.18 17.47
C LEU A 163 -9.19 13.34 18.22
N GLY A 164 -8.28 13.97 18.95
CA GLY A 164 -7.22 13.30 19.73
C GLY A 164 -7.64 12.91 21.16
N ALA A 165 -8.82 13.33 21.63
CA ALA A 165 -9.27 13.09 23.00
C ALA A 165 -9.96 11.73 23.22
N GLY A 166 -10.06 10.90 22.18
CA GLY A 166 -10.77 9.60 22.20
C GLY A 166 -9.88 8.37 22.37
#